data_AF-A0A6P6XQY3-F1
#
_entry.id   AF-A0A6P6XQY3-F1
#
_cell.length_a   1.000
_cell.length_b   1.000
_cell.length_c   1.000
_cell.angle_alpha   90.00
_cell.angle_beta   90.00
_cell.angle_gamma   90.00
#
_symmetry.space_group_name_H-M   'P 1'
#
loop_
_entity.id
_entity.type
_entity.pdbx_description
1 polymer ?
#
loop_
_entity_poly.entity_id
_entity_poly.type
_entity_poly.pdbx_seq_one_letter_code
_entity_poly.pdbx_strand_id
1 'polypeptide(L)'
;MENQPRRESSTANNNDEQQQVIGNDDEYFGSFSTSLISPPFGHTNQLQLRNRANLVGEKIINPGIHMCDSCQSPILVYGRMIPCKHVFCFDCADKSPEKCLRCSNNILKIEKCKIGTVFICRTDTCRRTYLSQRDLDAHIQHRHLRRSDGSLRF
;
A
#
# COMPACT_ATOMS: atom_id res chain seq x y z
N MET A 1 16.54 39.51 30.72
CA MET A 1 16.68 38.68 29.50
C MET A 1 15.30 38.56 28.91
N GLU A 2 15.16 39.13 27.72
CA GLU A 2 14.00 39.88 27.23
C GLU A 2 12.69 39.11 26.97
N ASN A 3 11.60 39.87 27.10
CA ASN A 3 10.32 39.69 26.44
C ASN A 3 10.29 40.49 25.11
N GLN A 4 9.44 40.05 24.16
CA GLN A 4 8.95 40.70 22.90
C GLN A 4 9.70 40.35 21.58
N PRO A 5 9.12 40.60 20.38
CA PRO A 5 7.74 40.36 19.89
C PRO A 5 7.66 39.86 18.41
N ARG A 6 6.43 39.67 17.90
CA ARG A 6 6.04 39.46 16.48
C ARG A 6 5.77 40.80 15.75
N ARG A 7 6.29 41.00 14.53
CA ARG A 7 5.82 41.88 13.40
C ARG A 7 6.45 41.35 12.09
N GLU A 8 5.74 40.98 11.01
CA GLU A 8 5.06 41.81 9.97
C GLU A 8 6.01 42.88 9.36
N SER A 9 6.19 43.11 8.06
CA SER A 9 5.57 42.66 6.80
C SER A 9 6.25 43.39 5.60
N SER A 10 6.29 42.77 4.42
CA SER A 10 6.10 43.33 3.05
C SER A 10 6.87 44.55 2.49
N THR A 11 7.40 44.40 1.27
CA THR A 11 7.28 45.29 0.07
C THR A 11 7.90 44.53 -1.13
N ALA A 12 7.19 44.07 -2.17
CA ALA A 12 6.59 44.81 -3.32
C ALA A 12 7.66 45.67 -4.05
N ASN A 13 7.97 45.56 -5.35
CA ASN A 13 7.18 45.21 -6.53
C ASN A 13 8.08 45.04 -7.78
N ASN A 14 7.67 44.11 -8.66
CA ASN A 14 7.41 44.25 -10.11
C ASN A 14 8.52 44.80 -11.04
N ASN A 15 9.00 44.01 -12.01
CA ASN A 15 8.48 43.88 -13.40
C ASN A 15 9.49 44.58 -14.34
N ASP A 16 9.85 44.18 -15.55
CA ASP A 16 9.15 43.50 -16.64
C ASP A 16 10.20 42.94 -17.65
N GLU A 17 9.84 41.83 -18.32
CA GLU A 17 9.96 41.60 -19.79
C GLU A 17 11.36 41.52 -20.47
N GLN A 18 11.69 40.60 -21.39
CA GLN A 18 11.00 39.75 -22.39
C GLN A 18 11.95 38.56 -22.75
N GLN A 19 11.49 37.29 -22.77
CA GLN A 19 11.06 36.44 -23.93
C GLN A 19 12.20 35.97 -24.88
N GLN A 20 12.33 34.70 -25.33
CA GLN A 20 11.35 33.76 -25.93
C GLN A 20 11.76 32.25 -25.76
N VAL A 21 10.85 31.30 -25.41
CA VAL A 21 10.03 30.31 -26.20
C VAL A 21 10.87 29.16 -26.80
N ILE A 22 10.63 27.85 -26.58
CA ILE A 22 9.59 26.89 -27.11
C ILE A 22 9.58 25.64 -26.17
N GLY A 23 8.51 24.91 -25.80
CA GLY A 23 7.08 24.85 -26.09
C GLY A 23 6.41 23.82 -25.14
N ASN A 24 5.09 23.95 -24.93
CA ASN A 24 4.28 23.31 -23.88
C ASN A 24 3.49 22.11 -24.38
N ASP A 25 3.39 21.04 -23.59
CA ASP A 25 2.45 19.93 -23.81
C ASP A 25 1.69 19.58 -22.51
N ASP A 26 0.72 20.41 -22.13
CA ASP A 26 -0.40 20.02 -21.25
C ASP A 26 -1.71 20.49 -21.92
N GLU A 27 -2.77 19.70 -21.75
CA GLU A 27 -4.18 19.98 -22.08
C GLU A 27 -4.69 19.70 -23.51
N TYR A 28 -5.26 18.50 -23.70
CA TYR A 28 -6.28 18.26 -24.74
C TYR A 28 -7.51 17.57 -24.15
N PHE A 29 -8.30 18.32 -23.38
CA PHE A 29 -9.72 18.02 -23.17
C PHE A 29 -10.51 18.78 -24.23
N GLY A 30 -10.60 18.17 -25.42
CA GLY A 30 -11.29 18.72 -26.58
C GLY A 30 -12.81 18.75 -26.39
N SER A 31 -13.36 19.97 -26.39
CA SER A 31 -14.76 20.25 -26.68
C SER A 31 -15.03 19.93 -28.15
N PHE A 32 -15.90 18.96 -28.43
CA PHE A 32 -16.35 18.67 -29.80
C PHE A 32 -17.77 19.18 -29.99
N SER A 33 -17.86 20.37 -30.57
CA SER A 33 -19.06 20.87 -31.24
C SER A 33 -19.53 19.89 -32.32
N THR A 34 -20.84 19.65 -32.32
CA THR A 34 -21.61 18.78 -33.21
C THR A 34 -21.35 19.10 -34.69
N SER A 35 -20.78 18.17 -35.47
CA SER A 35 -20.96 18.06 -36.94
C SER A 35 -20.37 16.76 -37.52
N LEU A 36 -21.27 15.82 -37.83
CA LEU A 36 -21.30 14.93 -39.00
C LEU A 36 -20.02 14.20 -39.46
N ILE A 37 -19.62 13.10 -38.80
CA ILE A 37 -19.05 11.93 -39.48
C ILE A 37 -19.48 10.66 -38.72
N SER A 38 -20.50 9.96 -39.23
CA SER A 38 -20.87 8.63 -38.76
C SER A 38 -19.86 7.60 -39.31
N PRO A 39 -19.19 6.77 -38.49
CA PRO A 39 -18.39 5.67 -39.00
C PRO A 39 -19.31 4.58 -39.59
N PRO A 40 -18.92 3.94 -40.71
CA PRO A 40 -19.73 2.93 -41.36
C PRO A 40 -19.81 1.68 -40.48
N PHE A 41 -20.99 1.07 -40.47
CA PHE A 41 -21.35 -0.14 -39.74
C PHE A 41 -20.22 -1.21 -39.72
N GLY A 42 -19.52 -1.29 -38.59
CA GLY A 42 -18.82 -2.49 -38.15
C GLY A 42 -19.59 -3.03 -36.95
N HIS A 43 -20.22 -4.19 -37.11
CA HIS A 43 -21.09 -4.79 -36.10
C HIS A 43 -20.38 -4.94 -34.75
N THR A 44 -20.59 -3.98 -33.85
CA THR A 44 -20.40 -4.20 -32.42
C THR A 44 -21.50 -5.15 -32.00
N ASN A 45 -21.19 -6.44 -31.85
CA ASN A 45 -21.98 -7.32 -31.01
C ASN A 45 -21.89 -6.74 -29.59
N GLN A 46 -22.75 -5.76 -29.29
CA GLN A 46 -23.00 -5.33 -27.93
C GLN A 46 -23.58 -6.56 -27.24
N LEU A 47 -22.75 -7.26 -26.46
CA LEU A 47 -23.20 -8.31 -25.57
C LEU A 47 -24.17 -7.66 -24.58
N GLN A 48 -25.45 -7.67 -24.91
CA GLN A 48 -26.50 -7.25 -23.99
C GLN A 48 -26.53 -8.28 -22.88
N LEU A 49 -25.98 -7.92 -21.72
CA LEU A 49 -26.06 -8.75 -20.54
C LEU A 49 -27.53 -8.85 -20.13
N ARG A 50 -28.23 -9.89 -20.60
CA ARG A 50 -29.66 -10.13 -20.34
C ARG A 50 -29.96 -10.49 -18.89
N ASN A 51 -28.92 -10.71 -18.08
CA ASN A 51 -29.03 -11.04 -16.67
C ASN A 51 -28.69 -9.78 -15.86
N ARG A 52 -29.62 -9.32 -15.00
CA ARG A 52 -29.32 -8.27 -14.02
C ARG A 52 -28.19 -8.77 -13.12
N ALA A 53 -26.98 -8.25 -13.30
CA ALA A 53 -25.86 -8.55 -12.43
C ALA A 53 -26.16 -7.96 -11.05
N ASN A 54 -26.42 -8.83 -10.07
CA ASN A 54 -26.52 -8.41 -8.68
C ASN A 54 -25.10 -8.30 -8.13
N LEU A 55 -24.48 -7.13 -8.25
CA LEU A 55 -23.18 -6.85 -7.68
C LEU A 55 -23.33 -6.82 -6.15
N VAL A 56 -23.08 -7.96 -5.50
CA VAL A 56 -23.08 -8.09 -4.04
C VAL A 56 -21.63 -8.15 -3.57
N GLY A 57 -21.23 -7.16 -2.77
CA GLY A 57 -19.92 -7.11 -2.13
C GLY A 57 -19.22 -5.76 -2.32
N GLU A 58 -18.64 -5.24 -1.24
CA GLU A 58 -17.70 -4.13 -1.32
C GLU A 58 -16.43 -4.62 -2.01
N LYS A 59 -16.03 -3.98 -3.12
CA LYS A 59 -14.73 -4.25 -3.74
C LYS A 59 -13.65 -3.78 -2.77
N ILE A 60 -13.06 -4.72 -2.05
CA ILE A 60 -11.88 -4.45 -1.24
C ILE A 60 -10.73 -4.18 -2.22
N ILE A 61 -10.37 -2.92 -2.41
CA ILE A 61 -9.30 -2.51 -3.33
C ILE A 61 -7.96 -2.95 -2.72
N ASN A 62 -7.45 -4.09 -3.20
CA ASN A 62 -6.09 -4.61 -3.01
C ASN A 62 -5.44 -4.43 -1.61
N PRO A 63 -5.88 -5.15 -0.56
CA PRO A 63 -4.96 -5.60 0.47
C PRO A 63 -4.45 -6.96 -0.02
N GLY A 64 -3.25 -7.03 -0.59
CA GLY A 64 -2.69 -8.30 -1.07
C GLY A 64 -2.86 -9.40 -0.02
N ILE A 65 -3.66 -10.42 -0.34
CA ILE A 65 -3.96 -11.50 0.61
C ILE A 65 -2.71 -12.36 0.74
N HIS A 66 -2.24 -12.53 1.96
CA HIS A 66 -1.07 -13.37 2.22
C HIS A 66 -1.48 -14.84 2.28
N MET A 67 -0.63 -15.71 1.75
CA MET A 67 -0.81 -17.15 1.89
C MET A 67 -0.24 -17.62 3.23
N CYS A 68 -0.96 -18.52 3.88
CA CYS A 68 -0.50 -19.14 5.10
C CYS A 68 0.67 -20.08 4.82
N ASP A 69 1.70 -20.01 5.64
CA ASP A 69 2.90 -20.82 5.44
C ASP A 69 2.72 -22.29 5.81
N SER A 70 1.74 -22.62 6.64
CA SER A 70 1.48 -23.99 7.11
C SER A 70 0.49 -24.75 6.21
N CYS A 71 -0.64 -24.13 5.86
CA CYS A 71 -1.68 -24.77 5.03
C CYS A 71 -1.68 -24.32 3.57
N GLN A 72 -0.87 -23.32 3.21
CA GLN A 72 -0.79 -22.73 1.86
C GLN A 72 -2.11 -22.11 1.35
N SER A 73 -3.11 -21.97 2.21
CA SER A 73 -4.38 -21.31 1.90
C SER A 73 -4.29 -19.78 2.10
N PRO A 74 -5.08 -18.99 1.36
CA PRO A 74 -5.20 -17.55 1.59
C PRO A 74 -5.70 -17.26 3.02
N ILE A 75 -5.09 -16.29 3.70
CA ILE A 75 -5.45 -15.97 5.08
C ILE A 75 -6.65 -15.01 5.13
N LEU A 76 -7.79 -15.49 5.60
CA LEU A 76 -8.99 -14.66 5.83
C LEU A 76 -8.99 -13.97 7.20
N VAL A 77 -8.50 -14.67 8.22
CA VAL A 77 -8.32 -14.13 9.58
C VAL A 77 -6.90 -14.43 10.00
N TYR A 78 -6.16 -13.38 10.35
CA TYR A 78 -4.77 -13.49 10.74
C TYR A 78 -4.65 -13.86 12.22
N GLY A 79 -3.89 -14.91 12.52
CA GLY A 79 -3.39 -15.20 13.87
C GLY A 79 -1.98 -14.66 14.02
N ARG A 80 -1.80 -13.61 14.83
CA ARG A 80 -0.51 -12.98 15.08
C ARG A 80 0.12 -13.46 16.38
N MET A 81 1.34 -13.96 16.29
CA MET A 81 2.05 -14.61 17.38
C MET A 81 2.83 -13.59 18.21
N ILE A 82 2.52 -13.47 19.50
CA ILE A 82 3.25 -12.62 20.44
C ILE A 82 4.24 -13.48 21.23
N PRO A 83 5.54 -13.14 21.31
CA PRO A 83 6.17 -11.87 20.91
C PRO A 83 6.87 -11.90 19.53
N CYS A 84 6.88 -13.03 18.82
CA CYS A 84 7.74 -13.22 17.64
C CYS A 84 7.29 -12.46 16.38
N LYS A 85 6.05 -11.96 16.35
CA LYS A 85 5.46 -11.16 15.25
C LYS A 85 5.28 -11.92 13.93
N HIS A 86 5.33 -13.25 13.94
CA HIS A 86 4.92 -14.06 12.79
C HIS A 86 3.40 -14.18 12.74
N VAL A 87 2.89 -14.44 11.54
CA VAL A 87 1.46 -14.50 11.28
C VAL A 87 1.12 -15.73 10.44
N PHE A 88 0.01 -16.37 10.79
CA PHE A 88 -0.55 -17.52 10.08
C PHE A 88 -2.06 -17.36 9.89
N CYS A 89 -2.68 -18.33 9.22
CA CYS A 89 -4.12 -18.51 9.30
C CYS A 89 -4.54 -18.74 10.76
N PHE A 90 -5.64 -18.15 11.22
CA PHE A 90 -6.06 -18.30 12.61
C PHE A 90 -6.23 -19.77 13.01
N ASP A 91 -6.81 -20.60 12.13
CA ASP A 91 -6.99 -22.04 12.38
C ASP A 91 -5.66 -22.79 12.53
N CYS A 92 -4.62 -22.34 11.83
CA CYS A 92 -3.28 -22.91 11.88
C CYS A 92 -2.58 -22.54 13.18
N ALA A 93 -2.75 -21.28 13.59
CA ALA A 93 -2.23 -20.77 14.84
C ALA A 93 -2.86 -21.45 16.06
N ASP A 94 -4.17 -21.67 16.03
CA ASP A 94 -4.94 -22.26 17.12
C ASP A 94 -4.56 -23.74 17.37
N LYS A 95 -4.15 -24.46 16.32
CA LYS A 95 -3.66 -25.85 16.43
C LYS A 95 -2.31 -25.98 17.15
N SER A 96 -1.49 -24.94 17.18
CA SER A 96 -0.15 -24.96 17.79
C SER A 96 0.10 -23.71 18.63
N PRO A 97 -0.61 -23.52 19.76
CA PRO A 97 -0.58 -22.27 20.51
C PRO A 97 0.69 -22.09 21.36
N GLU A 98 1.49 -23.12 21.56
CA GLU A 98 2.68 -23.06 22.42
C GLU A 98 3.93 -22.54 21.71
N LYS A 99 4.14 -22.95 20.45
CA LYS A 99 5.36 -22.64 19.68
C LYS A 99 5.03 -22.17 18.27
N CYS A 100 5.76 -21.15 17.84
CA CYS A 100 5.59 -20.58 16.51
C CYS A 100 6.03 -21.55 15.41
N LEU A 101 5.18 -21.82 14.42
CA LEU A 101 5.46 -22.71 13.29
C LEU A 101 6.61 -22.25 12.37
N ARG A 102 7.08 -21.01 12.52
CA ARG A 102 8.16 -20.43 11.70
C ARG A 102 9.51 -20.40 12.41
N CYS A 103 9.55 -19.92 13.64
CA CYS A 103 10.79 -19.73 14.39
C CYS A 103 10.91 -20.61 15.63
N SER A 104 9.92 -21.47 15.90
CA SER A 104 9.87 -22.38 17.06
C SER A 104 9.99 -21.71 18.43
N ASN A 105 9.88 -20.38 18.50
CA ASN A 105 9.87 -19.62 19.75
C ASN A 105 8.55 -19.82 20.49
N ASN A 106 8.61 -19.74 21.81
CA ASN A 106 7.43 -19.80 22.67
C ASN A 106 6.48 -18.64 22.37
N ILE A 107 5.19 -18.95 22.31
CA ILE A 107 4.12 -17.99 22.12
C ILE A 107 3.48 -17.71 23.48
N LEU A 108 3.31 -16.43 23.80
CA LEU A 108 2.58 -15.99 24.99
C LEU A 108 1.10 -15.83 24.70
N LYS A 109 0.77 -15.32 23.50
CA LYS A 109 -0.60 -15.03 23.10
C LYS A 109 -0.72 -15.02 21.58
N ILE A 110 -1.90 -15.44 21.10
CA ILE A 110 -2.32 -15.27 19.71
C ILE A 110 -3.32 -14.11 19.63
N GLU A 111 -3.01 -13.12 18.81
CA GLU A 111 -3.90 -11.99 18.53
C GLU A 111 -4.63 -12.22 17.19
N LYS A 112 -5.96 -12.08 17.21
CA LYS A 112 -6.77 -12.10 15.99
C LYS A 112 -6.70 -10.74 15.31
N CYS A 113 -6.27 -10.71 14.05
CA CYS A 113 -6.23 -9.51 13.24
C CYS A 113 -7.08 -9.67 11.97
N LYS A 114 -7.73 -8.58 11.54
CA LYS A 114 -8.53 -8.56 10.32
C LYS A 114 -7.63 -8.34 9.10
N ILE A 115 -8.17 -8.61 7.91
CA ILE A 115 -7.50 -8.25 6.66
C ILE A 115 -7.30 -6.73 6.61
N GLY A 116 -6.14 -6.29 6.13
CA GLY A 116 -5.79 -4.88 5.98
C GLY A 116 -5.27 -4.19 7.23
N THR A 117 -5.31 -4.83 8.41
CA THR A 117 -4.78 -4.24 9.65
C THR A 117 -3.32 -4.61 9.95
N VAL A 118 -2.73 -5.50 9.15
CA VAL A 118 -1.38 -6.04 9.37
C VAL A 118 -0.49 -5.67 8.20
N PHE A 119 0.67 -5.09 8.51
CA PHE A 119 1.69 -4.70 7.57
C PHE A 119 2.83 -5.70 7.61
N ILE A 120 3.16 -6.33 6.47
CA ILE A 120 4.19 -7.37 6.38
C ILE A 120 5.43 -6.83 5.66
N CYS A 121 6.61 -7.08 6.23
CA CYS A 121 7.88 -6.81 5.59
C CYS A 121 8.09 -7.75 4.39
N ARG A 122 8.23 -7.15 3.21
CA ARG A 122 8.39 -7.84 1.92
C ARG A 122 9.85 -8.05 1.50
N THR A 123 10.81 -7.57 2.30
CA THR A 123 12.23 -7.83 2.05
C THR A 123 12.53 -9.33 2.16
N ASP A 124 13.46 -9.81 1.34
CA ASP A 124 13.77 -11.23 1.19
C ASP A 124 13.94 -11.93 2.55
N THR A 125 13.17 -13.01 2.74
CA THR A 125 13.12 -13.87 3.93
C THR A 125 12.61 -13.26 5.23
N CYS A 126 12.36 -11.94 5.33
CA CYS A 126 12.05 -11.32 6.63
C CYS A 126 10.64 -11.61 7.16
N ARG A 127 9.60 -11.33 6.37
CA ARG A 127 8.17 -11.59 6.64
C ARG A 127 7.66 -11.18 8.04
N ARG A 128 8.35 -10.27 8.74
CA ARG A 128 7.90 -9.74 10.04
C ARG A 128 6.66 -8.87 9.87
N THR A 129 5.76 -8.93 10.87
CA THR A 129 4.49 -8.21 10.81
C THR A 129 4.34 -7.11 11.86
N TYR A 130 3.63 -6.06 11.48
CA TYR A 130 3.46 -4.82 12.24
C TYR A 130 2.01 -4.33 12.17
N LEU A 131 1.59 -3.52 13.15
CA LEU A 131 0.22 -2.99 13.25
C LEU A 131 0.07 -1.61 12.59
N SER A 132 1.17 -1.00 12.19
CA SER A 132 1.18 0.29 11.49
C SER A 132 2.23 0.30 10.39
N GLN A 133 2.00 1.11 9.35
CA GLN A 133 2.99 1.37 8.30
C GLN A 133 4.27 1.97 8.89
N ARG A 134 4.15 2.89 9.87
CA ARG A 134 5.28 3.51 10.57
C ARG A 134 6.22 2.47 11.21
N ASP A 135 5.66 1.48 11.88
CA ASP A 135 6.45 0.43 12.52
C ASP A 135 7.16 -0.47 11.51
N LEU A 136 6.49 -0.73 10.37
CA LEU A 136 7.09 -1.47 9.26
C LEU A 136 8.25 -0.67 8.65
N ASP A 137 8.08 0.62 8.39
CA ASP A 137 9.11 1.48 7.81
C ASP A 137 10.32 1.58 8.75
N ALA A 138 10.09 1.80 10.04
CA ALA A 138 11.16 1.80 11.05
C ALA A 138 11.90 0.44 11.07
N HIS A 139 11.18 -0.67 10.97
CA HIS A 139 11.80 -1.99 10.86
C HIS A 139 12.71 -2.10 9.64
N ILE A 140 12.25 -1.65 8.47
CA ILE A 140 13.03 -1.68 7.22
C ILE A 140 14.29 -0.81 7.36
N GLN A 141 14.15 0.41 7.88
CA GLN A 141 15.28 1.31 8.13
C GLN A 141 16.33 0.70 9.06
N HIS A 142 15.90 0.12 10.17
CA HIS A 142 16.84 -0.37 11.18
C HIS A 142 17.46 -1.74 10.86
N ARG A 143 16.77 -2.60 10.13
CA ARG A 143 17.21 -3.99 9.91
C ARG A 143 17.66 -4.30 8.49
N HIS A 144 17.12 -3.60 7.49
CA HIS A 144 17.43 -3.85 6.08
C HIS A 144 18.38 -2.79 5.53
N LEU A 145 18.07 -1.49 5.68
CA LEU A 145 18.90 -0.40 5.14
C LEU A 145 20.27 -0.27 5.83
N ARG A 146 20.35 -0.44 7.15
CA ARG A 146 21.63 -0.39 7.89
C ARG A 146 22.59 -1.55 7.62
N ARG A 147 22.16 -2.61 6.95
CA ARG A 147 22.99 -3.79 6.63
C ARG A 147 23.46 -3.83 5.17
N SER A 148 22.88 -2.99 4.30
CA SER A 148 23.25 -2.91 2.89
C SER A 148 24.54 -2.13 2.64
N ASP A 149 25.03 -1.37 3.63
CA ASP A 149 26.24 -0.54 3.53
C ASP A 149 27.38 -1.10 4.40
N GLY A 150 27.65 -2.40 4.24
CA GLY A 150 28.67 -3.14 4.99
C GLY A 150 29.79 -3.75 4.14
N SER A 151 29.93 -3.36 2.86
CA SER A 151 30.88 -3.97 1.93
C SER A 151 31.69 -2.99 1.07
N LEU A 152 32.10 -1.85 1.62
CA LEU A 152 33.32 -1.20 1.15
C LEU A 152 34.29 -1.10 2.33
N ARG A 153 35.05 -2.18 2.52
CA ARG A 153 36.25 -2.19 3.35
C ARG A 153 37.40 -1.63 2.51
N PHE A 154 38.07 -0.61 3.05
CA PHE A 154 39.37 -0.11 2.58
C PHE A 154 40.46 -1.18 2.74
#